data_AF-A0A8K0FYT4-F1
#
_entry.id   AF-A0A8K0FYT4-F1
#
_cell.length_a   1.000
_cell.length_b   1.000
_cell.length_c   1.000
_cell.angle_alpha   90.00
_cell.angle_beta   90.00
_cell.angle_gamma   90.00
#
_symmetry.space_group_name_H-M   'P 1'
#
loop_
_entity.id
_entity.type
_entity.pdbx_description
1 polymer ?
#
loop_
_entity_poly.entity_id
_entity_poly.type
_entity_poly.pdbx_seq_one_letter_code
_entity_poly.pdbx_strand_id
1 'polypeptide(L)'
;ADLYFIVAVYKNNAINTLSFVVGWIYFAAWALSYYPQIITNYMRKSVSGLNFDYLALNIVGFTLYSLFNLGLYFIPEVEDEYFQKYPGGLNPIQENDVFNTLHATLATSLLIAQCFLYETGGQKVSTTAKAILGIFAILLSSSLIISLINAMQWLNFLYFCSYIKLTITLIKYVPQALMNYRRKSTHGWSIGTVLLDFTGGVFSVLQMILNAYNY
;
A
#
# COMPACT_ATOMS: atom_id res chain seq x y z
N ALA A 1 9.45 -2.71 37.84
CA ALA A 1 9.48 -2.54 36.38
C ALA A 1 10.55 -1.52 36.10
N ASP A 2 11.67 -1.95 35.53
CA ASP A 2 12.76 -1.04 35.19
C ASP A 2 12.31 -0.21 33.97
N LEU A 3 12.27 1.10 34.16
CA LEU A 3 11.84 2.06 33.15
C LEU A 3 13.02 2.31 32.21
N TYR A 4 13.04 1.66 31.05
CA TYR A 4 14.05 1.90 30.02
C TYR A 4 13.55 2.95 29.03
N PHE A 5 14.32 4.03 28.84
CA PHE A 5 14.08 5.01 27.76
C PHE A 5 14.92 4.63 26.55
N ILE A 6 14.27 4.32 25.44
CA ILE A 6 14.95 4.14 24.16
C ILE A 6 15.05 5.52 23.51
N VAL A 7 16.26 6.05 23.44
CA VAL A 7 16.54 7.32 22.79
C VAL A 7 17.24 7.04 21.46
N ALA A 8 16.61 7.44 20.35
CA ALA A 8 17.24 7.37 19.04
C ALA A 8 18.31 8.47 18.96
N VAL A 9 19.59 8.07 18.94
CA VAL A 9 20.73 9.00 18.85
C VAL A 9 21.22 9.01 17.40
N TYR A 10 21.10 10.15 16.72
CA TYR A 10 21.65 10.30 15.37
C TYR A 10 23.09 10.84 15.40
N LYS A 11 23.91 10.38 14.45
CA LYS A 11 25.32 10.77 14.33
C LYS A 11 25.50 12.15 13.70
N ASN A 12 24.69 12.50 12.70
CA ASN A 12 24.85 13.70 11.89
C ASN A 12 23.51 14.42 11.63
N ASN A 13 23.44 15.70 11.98
CA ASN A 13 22.24 16.53 11.81
C ASN A 13 21.91 16.80 10.33
N ALA A 14 22.92 16.90 9.45
CA ALA A 14 22.70 17.10 8.02
C ALA A 14 22.04 15.86 7.38
N ILE A 15 22.48 14.65 7.77
CA ILE A 15 21.88 13.39 7.29
C ILE A 15 20.46 13.22 7.84
N ASN A 16 20.22 13.64 9.09
CA ASN A 16 18.88 13.64 9.68
C ASN A 16 17.93 14.59 8.92
N THR A 17 18.38 15.81 8.64
CA THR A 17 17.63 16.79 7.85
C THR A 17 17.35 16.28 6.44
N LEU A 18 18.35 15.67 5.79
CA LEU A 18 18.18 15.06 4.47
C LEU A 18 17.14 13.93 4.51
N SER A 19 17.22 13.04 5.51
CA SER A 19 16.24 11.96 5.70
C SER A 19 14.83 12.50 5.90
N PHE A 20 14.66 13.57 6.67
CA PHE A 20 13.38 14.24 6.84
C PHE A 20 12.82 14.81 5.52
N VAL A 21 13.67 15.51 4.74
CA VAL A 21 13.27 16.08 3.44
C VAL A 21 12.90 14.99 2.44
N VAL A 22 13.73 13.94 2.32
CA VAL A 22 13.47 12.76 1.49
C VAL A 22 12.16 12.08 1.91
N GLY A 23 11.91 12.01 3.22
CA GLY A 23 10.65 11.65 3.87
C GLY A 23 9.43 12.29 3.22
N TRP A 24 9.38 13.61 3.28
CA TRP A 24 8.28 14.39 2.72
C TRP A 24 8.15 14.28 1.21
N ILE A 25 9.27 14.13 0.49
CA ILE A 25 9.25 13.96 -0.97
C ILE A 25 8.54 12.66 -1.35
N TYR A 26 8.92 11.51 -0.79
CA TYR A 26 8.24 10.26 -1.16
C TYR A 26 6.80 10.23 -0.67
N PHE A 27 6.52 10.80 0.51
CA PHE A 27 5.15 10.90 1.03
C PHE A 27 4.25 11.65 0.04
N ALA A 28 4.69 12.83 -0.39
CA ALA A 28 3.95 13.62 -1.38
C ALA A 28 3.86 12.90 -2.73
N ALA A 29 4.93 12.27 -3.20
CA ALA A 29 4.93 11.53 -4.46
C ALA A 29 3.91 10.38 -4.45
N TRP A 30 3.86 9.58 -3.39
CA TRP A 30 2.87 8.51 -3.26
C TRP A 30 1.45 9.04 -3.11
N ALA A 31 1.21 10.04 -2.24
CA ALA A 31 -0.11 10.61 -2.05
C ALA A 31 -0.68 11.20 -3.36
N LEU A 32 0.17 11.80 -4.19
CA LEU A 32 -0.21 12.42 -5.46
C LEU A 32 -0.29 11.42 -6.63
N SER A 33 0.30 10.22 -6.51
CA SER A 33 0.42 9.26 -7.61
C SER A 33 -0.92 8.85 -8.26
N TYR A 34 -2.01 8.86 -7.50
CA TYR A 34 -3.33 8.44 -7.97
C TYR A 34 -4.04 9.47 -8.85
N TYR A 35 -3.82 10.77 -8.58
CA TYR A 35 -4.57 11.85 -9.22
C TYR A 35 -4.38 11.95 -10.74
N PRO A 36 -3.17 11.77 -11.31
CA PRO A 36 -2.99 11.80 -12.75
C PRO A 36 -3.92 10.81 -13.49
N GLN A 37 -4.11 9.59 -12.97
CA GLN A 37 -5.04 8.62 -13.57
C GLN A 37 -6.50 9.05 -13.39
N ILE A 38 -6.88 9.52 -12.20
CA ILE A 38 -8.25 10.00 -11.91
C ILE A 38 -8.63 11.13 -12.87
N ILE A 39 -7.72 12.10 -13.05
CA ILE A 39 -7.90 13.25 -13.94
C ILE A 39 -7.96 12.77 -15.39
N THR A 40 -7.05 11.89 -15.82
CA THR A 40 -7.04 11.34 -17.20
C THR A 40 -8.35 10.65 -17.55
N ASN A 41 -8.87 9.83 -16.63
CA ASN A 41 -10.17 9.16 -16.80
C ASN A 41 -11.31 10.19 -16.87
N TYR A 42 -11.30 11.20 -16.00
CA TYR A 42 -12.31 12.26 -15.99
C TYR A 42 -12.32 13.08 -17.28
N MET A 43 -11.16 13.45 -17.80
CA MET A 43 -11.01 14.24 -19.03
C MET A 43 -11.41 13.44 -20.27
N ARG A 44 -11.03 12.16 -20.33
CA ARG A 44 -11.34 11.28 -21.47
C ARG A 44 -12.76 10.71 -21.42
N LYS A 45 -13.44 10.79 -20.28
CA LYS A 45 -14.72 10.08 -20.01
C LYS A 45 -14.68 8.59 -20.38
N SER A 46 -13.49 8.00 -20.29
CA SER A 46 -13.21 6.63 -20.69
C SER A 46 -12.10 6.07 -19.82
N VAL A 47 -12.31 4.86 -19.31
CA VAL A 47 -11.28 4.08 -18.58
C VAL A 47 -10.60 3.06 -19.51
N SER A 48 -10.85 3.13 -20.82
CA SER A 48 -10.13 2.34 -21.81
C SER A 48 -8.63 2.67 -21.75
N GLY A 49 -7.81 1.70 -21.34
CA GLY A 49 -6.38 1.94 -21.02
C GLY A 49 -5.98 1.52 -19.61
N LEU A 50 -6.93 1.51 -18.69
CA LEU A 50 -6.74 1.09 -17.31
C LEU A 50 -7.12 -0.38 -17.15
N ASN A 51 -6.19 -1.22 -16.69
CA ASN A 51 -6.44 -2.64 -16.52
C ASN A 51 -7.24 -2.90 -15.23
N PHE A 52 -8.35 -3.64 -15.33
CA PHE A 52 -9.21 -3.89 -14.18
C PHE A 52 -8.59 -4.85 -13.16
N ASP A 53 -7.67 -5.72 -13.57
CA ASP A 53 -6.90 -6.57 -12.64
C ASP A 53 -5.97 -5.72 -11.78
N TYR A 54 -5.34 -4.70 -12.37
CA TYR A 54 -4.53 -3.74 -11.63
C TYR A 54 -5.37 -3.05 -10.54
N LEU A 55 -6.57 -2.58 -10.88
CA LEU A 55 -7.46 -1.95 -9.90
C LEU A 55 -7.93 -2.92 -8.81
N ALA A 56 -8.36 -4.12 -9.19
CA ALA A 56 -8.86 -5.13 -8.26
C ALA A 56 -7.79 -5.58 -7.27
N LEU A 57 -6.55 -5.75 -7.72
CA LEU A 57 -5.41 -6.04 -6.85
C LEU A 57 -5.10 -4.86 -5.94
N ASN A 58 -5.06 -3.62 -6.46
CA ASN A 58 -4.75 -2.44 -5.65
C ASN A 58 -5.76 -2.19 -4.53
N ILE A 59 -7.07 -2.30 -4.81
CA ILE A 59 -8.07 -2.02 -3.77
C ILE A 59 -7.99 -3.01 -2.61
N VAL A 60 -7.77 -4.29 -2.91
CA VAL A 60 -7.57 -5.31 -1.88
C VAL A 60 -6.28 -5.02 -1.12
N GLY A 61 -5.19 -4.74 -1.82
CA GLY A 61 -3.93 -4.37 -1.19
C GLY A 61 -4.08 -3.19 -0.23
N PHE A 62 -4.57 -2.05 -0.70
CA PHE A 62 -4.68 -0.84 0.14
C PHE A 62 -5.66 -1.02 1.29
N THR A 63 -6.76 -1.76 1.11
CA THR A 63 -7.67 -2.11 2.21
C THR A 63 -6.97 -2.93 3.28
N LEU A 64 -6.24 -3.99 2.91
CA LEU A 64 -5.51 -4.82 3.86
C LEU A 64 -4.39 -4.06 4.56
N TYR A 65 -3.73 -3.15 3.84
CA TYR A 65 -2.71 -2.31 4.43
C TYR A 65 -3.32 -1.29 5.39
N SER A 66 -4.47 -0.72 5.06
CA SER A 66 -5.22 0.15 5.98
C SER A 66 -5.64 -0.59 7.24
N LEU A 67 -6.11 -1.85 7.12
CA LEU A 67 -6.43 -2.70 8.27
C LEU A 67 -5.21 -2.95 9.16
N PHE A 68 -4.05 -3.26 8.57
CA PHE A 68 -2.80 -3.41 9.32
C PHE A 68 -2.42 -2.13 10.06
N ASN A 69 -2.42 -0.98 9.37
CA ASN A 69 -2.01 0.29 9.95
C ASN A 69 -2.97 0.75 11.05
N LEU A 70 -4.28 0.70 10.79
CA LEU A 70 -5.29 1.07 11.79
C LEU A 70 -5.27 0.12 12.98
N GLY A 71 -5.14 -1.18 12.75
CA GLY A 71 -5.15 -2.18 13.80
C GLY A 71 -3.97 -2.00 14.76
N LEU A 72 -2.76 -1.91 14.23
CA LEU A 72 -1.55 -1.79 15.07
C LEU A 72 -1.34 -0.36 15.62
N TYR A 73 -1.99 0.67 15.06
CA TYR A 73 -1.92 2.06 15.58
C TYR A 73 -3.02 2.40 16.60
N PHE A 74 -4.26 1.94 16.40
CA PHE A 74 -5.40 2.34 17.24
C PHE A 74 -5.88 1.28 18.24
N ILE A 75 -5.49 0.01 18.11
CA ILE A 75 -5.95 -1.07 19.00
C ILE A 75 -4.85 -1.37 20.02
N PRO A 76 -5.02 -0.98 21.30
CA PRO A 76 -4.01 -1.17 22.34
C PRO A 76 -3.61 -2.64 22.52
N GLU A 77 -4.56 -3.56 22.41
CA GLU A 77 -4.30 -5.00 22.56
C GLU A 77 -3.33 -5.52 21.49
N VAL A 78 -3.46 -5.03 20.25
CA VAL A 78 -2.59 -5.42 19.12
C VAL A 78 -1.20 -4.80 19.28
N GLU A 79 -1.15 -3.56 19.77
CA GLU A 79 0.10 -2.87 20.07
C GLU A 79 0.87 -3.55 21.23
N ASP A 80 0.15 -3.96 22.28
CA ASP A 80 0.71 -4.74 23.39
C ASP A 80 1.24 -6.09 22.90
N GLU A 81 0.50 -6.81 22.05
CA GLU A 81 0.98 -8.04 21.40
C GLU A 81 2.28 -7.80 20.61
N TYR A 82 2.40 -6.64 19.96
CA TYR A 82 3.61 -6.26 19.22
C TYR A 82 4.81 -6.04 20.14
N PHE A 83 4.64 -5.28 21.22
CA PHE A 83 5.73 -5.02 22.17
C PHE A 83 6.11 -6.25 23.00
N GLN A 84 5.17 -7.17 23.24
CA GLN A 84 5.48 -8.49 23.82
C GLN A 84 6.36 -9.32 22.89
N LYS A 85 6.09 -9.27 21.57
CA LYS A 85 6.87 -10.00 20.56
C LYS A 85 8.23 -9.36 20.28
N TYR A 86 8.32 -8.04 20.35
CA TYR A 86 9.53 -7.26 20.12
C TYR A 86 9.83 -6.34 21.32
N PRO A 87 10.36 -6.88 22.43
CA PRO A 87 10.68 -6.09 23.61
C PRO A 87 11.72 -5.01 23.27
N GLY A 88 11.35 -3.75 23.44
CA GLY A 88 12.18 -2.61 23.06
C GLY A 88 12.14 -2.22 21.58
N GLY A 89 11.18 -2.75 20.81
CA GLY A 89 10.82 -2.17 19.52
C GLY A 89 10.15 -0.81 19.69
N LEU A 90 10.13 -0.01 18.63
CA LEU A 90 9.24 1.15 18.50
C LEU A 90 8.05 0.74 17.63
N ASN A 91 6.88 1.33 17.87
CA ASN A 91 5.74 1.10 16.97
C ASN A 91 6.16 1.51 15.54
N PRO A 92 6.15 0.58 14.57
CA PRO A 92 6.67 0.84 13.24
C PRO A 92 5.74 1.73 12.40
N ILE A 93 4.50 1.96 12.85
CA ILE A 93 3.49 2.74 12.13
C ILE A 93 3.46 4.16 12.67
N GLN A 94 3.50 5.11 11.75
CA GLN A 94 3.33 6.53 12.04
C GLN A 94 1.97 7.03 11.55
N GLU A 95 1.53 8.19 12.06
CA GLU A 95 0.25 8.82 11.68
C GLU A 95 0.12 9.05 10.17
N ASN A 96 1.20 9.43 9.51
CA ASN A 96 1.27 9.62 8.06
C ASN A 96 1.01 8.32 7.30
N ASP A 97 1.39 7.16 7.84
CA ASP A 97 1.14 5.86 7.19
C ASP A 97 -0.35 5.53 7.24
N VAL A 98 -1.00 5.76 8.37
CA VAL A 98 -2.46 5.62 8.52
C VAL A 98 -3.20 6.52 7.52
N PHE A 99 -2.82 7.80 7.45
CA PHE A 99 -3.44 8.74 6.51
C PHE A 99 -3.23 8.30 5.05
N ASN A 100 -1.99 7.95 4.68
CA ASN A 100 -1.65 7.62 3.30
C ASN A 100 -2.35 6.35 2.82
N THR A 101 -2.47 5.33 3.68
CA THR A 101 -3.16 4.08 3.34
C THR A 101 -4.66 4.26 3.15
N LEU A 102 -5.30 5.06 4.01
CA LEU A 102 -6.72 5.42 3.85
C LEU A 102 -6.95 6.25 2.59
N HIS A 103 -6.12 7.27 2.36
CA HIS A 103 -6.17 8.09 1.15
C HIS A 103 -6.02 7.25 -0.12
N ALA A 104 -5.05 6.33 -0.16
CA ALA A 104 -4.86 5.40 -1.27
C ALA A 104 -6.07 4.49 -1.52
N THR A 105 -6.71 4.00 -0.45
CA THR A 105 -7.93 3.18 -0.53
C THR A 105 -9.10 3.98 -1.10
N LEU A 106 -9.27 5.23 -0.66
CA LEU A 106 -10.29 6.14 -1.17
C LEU A 106 -10.03 6.51 -2.64
N ALA A 107 -8.81 6.88 -2.99
CA ALA A 107 -8.43 7.22 -4.36
C ALA A 107 -8.63 6.03 -5.32
N THR A 108 -8.32 4.82 -4.87
CA THR A 108 -8.57 3.60 -5.66
C THR A 108 -10.06 3.30 -5.78
N SER A 109 -10.83 3.52 -4.73
CA SER A 109 -12.31 3.42 -4.76
C SER A 109 -12.92 4.41 -5.76
N LEU A 110 -12.39 5.64 -5.84
CA LEU A 110 -12.79 6.63 -6.84
C LEU A 110 -12.48 6.16 -8.27
N LEU A 111 -11.30 5.57 -8.51
CA LEU A 111 -10.97 4.97 -9.81
C LEU A 111 -11.92 3.83 -10.17
N ILE A 112 -12.28 2.99 -9.21
CA ILE A 112 -13.27 1.91 -9.40
C ILE A 112 -14.65 2.50 -9.71
N ALA A 113 -15.07 3.56 -9.00
CA ALA A 113 -16.32 4.27 -9.30
C ALA A 113 -16.33 4.82 -10.73
N GLN A 114 -15.21 5.38 -11.21
CA GLN A 114 -15.08 5.80 -12.61
C GLN A 114 -15.26 4.66 -13.61
N CYS A 115 -14.87 3.43 -13.27
CA CYS A 115 -15.10 2.26 -14.13
C CYS A 115 -16.58 1.89 -14.29
N PHE A 116 -17.45 2.29 -13.36
CA PHE A 116 -18.90 2.11 -13.50
C PHE A 116 -19.57 3.24 -14.28
N LEU A 117 -18.96 4.44 -14.28
CA LEU A 117 -19.54 5.64 -14.88
C LEU A 117 -19.08 5.91 -16.32
N TYR A 118 -17.88 5.46 -16.68
CA TYR A 118 -17.24 5.78 -17.95
C TYR A 118 -17.10 4.57 -18.87
N GLU A 119 -16.84 4.84 -20.15
CA GLU A 119 -16.68 3.78 -21.14
C GLU A 119 -15.48 2.88 -20.82
N THR A 120 -15.76 1.57 -20.69
CA THR A 120 -14.77 0.58 -20.24
C THR A 120 -14.06 -0.15 -21.37
N GLY A 121 -14.54 -0.02 -22.61
CA GLY A 121 -14.03 -0.77 -23.77
C GLY A 121 -14.17 -2.29 -23.61
N GLY A 122 -15.15 -2.77 -22.84
CA GLY A 122 -15.42 -4.19 -22.62
C GLY A 122 -14.45 -4.88 -21.64
N GLN A 123 -13.61 -4.12 -20.93
CA GLN A 123 -12.71 -4.69 -19.93
C GLN A 123 -13.45 -5.34 -18.76
N LYS A 124 -12.87 -6.44 -18.28
CA LYS A 124 -13.36 -7.21 -17.13
C LYS A 124 -12.14 -7.71 -16.34
N VAL A 125 -12.35 -7.97 -15.04
CA VAL A 125 -11.36 -8.65 -14.22
C VAL A 125 -11.15 -10.06 -14.76
N SER A 126 -9.90 -10.42 -15.06
CA SER A 126 -9.49 -11.69 -15.63
C SER A 126 -9.71 -12.85 -14.66
N THR A 127 -9.84 -14.06 -15.20
CA THR A 127 -9.94 -15.28 -14.39
C THR A 127 -8.69 -15.49 -13.54
N THR A 128 -7.51 -15.12 -14.05
CA THR A 128 -6.25 -15.19 -13.31
C THR A 128 -6.27 -14.27 -12.09
N ALA A 129 -6.68 -13.01 -12.25
CA ALA A 129 -6.79 -12.09 -11.13
C ALA A 129 -7.85 -12.55 -10.11
N LYS A 130 -9.00 -13.05 -10.57
CA LYS A 130 -10.02 -13.65 -9.69
C LYS A 130 -9.49 -14.85 -8.91
N ALA A 131 -8.70 -15.72 -9.54
CA ALA A 131 -8.09 -16.88 -8.87
C ALA A 131 -7.09 -16.43 -7.79
N ILE A 132 -6.21 -15.47 -8.10
CA ILE A 132 -5.26 -14.89 -7.13
C ILE A 132 -6.01 -14.26 -5.95
N LEU A 133 -7.02 -13.43 -6.23
CA LEU A 133 -7.86 -12.80 -5.20
C LEU A 133 -8.64 -13.84 -4.38
N GLY A 134 -9.11 -14.92 -5.01
CA GLY A 134 -9.77 -16.03 -4.33
C GLY A 134 -8.83 -16.75 -3.35
N ILE A 135 -7.58 -17.00 -3.75
CA ILE A 135 -6.55 -17.58 -2.85
C ILE A 135 -6.30 -16.64 -1.67
N PHE A 136 -6.11 -15.34 -1.91
CA PHE A 136 -5.96 -14.36 -0.83
C PHE A 136 -7.18 -14.32 0.09
N ALA A 137 -8.40 -14.35 -0.46
CA ALA A 137 -9.62 -14.36 0.32
C ALA A 137 -9.72 -15.60 1.21
N ILE A 138 -9.34 -16.78 0.72
CA ILE A 138 -9.31 -18.02 1.52
C ILE A 138 -8.30 -17.91 2.66
N LEU A 139 -7.07 -17.45 2.39
CA LEU A 139 -6.02 -17.27 3.40
C LEU A 139 -6.42 -16.24 4.47
N LEU A 140 -7.06 -15.14 4.07
CA LEU A 140 -7.55 -14.12 4.99
C LEU A 140 -8.72 -14.64 5.83
N SER A 141 -9.66 -15.35 5.20
CA SER A 141 -10.82 -15.89 5.91
C SER A 141 -10.39 -16.95 6.93
N SER A 142 -9.46 -17.83 6.56
CA SER A 142 -8.94 -18.84 7.48
C SER A 142 -8.19 -18.21 8.65
N SER A 143 -7.27 -17.29 8.38
CA SER A 143 -6.54 -16.58 9.45
C SER A 143 -7.46 -15.76 10.35
N LEU A 144 -8.49 -15.10 9.80
CA LEU A 144 -9.50 -14.40 10.58
C LEU A 144 -10.28 -15.35 11.49
N ILE A 145 -10.76 -16.48 10.97
CA ILE A 145 -11.51 -17.48 11.76
C ILE A 145 -10.65 -18.01 12.91
N ILE A 146 -9.37 -18.33 12.64
CA ILE A 146 -8.42 -18.81 13.67
C ILE A 146 -8.22 -17.73 14.75
N SER A 147 -8.14 -16.46 14.36
CA SER A 147 -8.03 -15.33 15.29
C SER A 147 -9.30 -15.18 16.14
N LEU A 148 -10.49 -15.31 15.53
CA LEU A 148 -11.79 -15.17 16.21
C LEU A 148 -12.04 -16.25 17.27
N ILE A 149 -11.53 -17.47 17.05
CA ILE A 149 -11.62 -18.55 18.05
C ILE A 149 -10.50 -18.47 19.11
N ASN A 150 -9.74 -17.37 19.15
CA ASN A 150 -8.61 -17.13 20.05
C ASN A 150 -7.49 -18.18 19.93
N ALA A 151 -7.39 -18.87 18.79
CA ALA A 151 -6.30 -19.81 18.51
C ALA A 151 -5.06 -19.10 17.93
N MET A 152 -5.19 -17.81 17.60
CA MET A 152 -4.10 -16.97 17.09
C MET A 152 -4.32 -15.52 17.55
N GLN A 153 -3.22 -14.85 17.92
CA GLN A 153 -3.18 -13.42 18.22
C GLN A 153 -3.63 -12.55 17.03
N TRP A 154 -4.25 -11.41 17.32
CA TRP A 154 -4.73 -10.48 16.30
C TRP A 154 -3.58 -9.89 15.47
N LEU A 155 -2.42 -9.68 16.09
CA LEU A 155 -1.21 -9.22 15.41
C LEU A 155 -0.80 -10.16 14.27
N ASN A 156 -0.92 -11.48 14.45
CA ASN A 156 -0.57 -12.44 13.39
C ASN A 156 -1.57 -12.39 12.23
N PHE A 157 -2.87 -12.17 12.49
CA PHE A 157 -3.85 -11.90 11.44
C PHE A 157 -3.48 -10.63 10.64
N LEU A 158 -3.13 -9.55 11.34
CA LEU A 158 -2.69 -8.31 10.68
C LEU A 158 -1.39 -8.52 9.87
N TYR A 159 -0.46 -9.36 10.33
CA TYR A 159 0.70 -9.73 9.52
C TYR A 159 0.31 -10.46 8.23
N PHE A 160 -0.69 -11.36 8.24
CA PHE A 160 -1.22 -11.94 7.00
C PHE A 160 -1.74 -10.87 6.04
N CYS A 161 -2.48 -9.87 6.54
CA CYS A 161 -2.93 -8.71 5.74
C CYS A 161 -1.73 -7.98 5.11
N SER A 162 -0.68 -7.71 5.89
CA SER A 162 0.53 -7.03 5.43
C SER A 162 1.30 -7.84 4.37
N TYR A 163 1.47 -9.15 4.56
CA TYR A 163 2.15 -10.02 3.58
C TYR A 163 1.39 -10.14 2.26
N ILE A 164 0.06 -10.20 2.31
CA ILE A 164 -0.76 -10.18 1.09
C ILE A 164 -0.61 -8.84 0.37
N LYS A 165 -0.66 -7.71 1.09
CA LYS A 165 -0.37 -6.39 0.53
C LYS A 165 1.01 -6.35 -0.14
N LEU A 166 2.04 -6.87 0.52
CA LEU A 166 3.40 -6.93 -0.04
C LEU A 166 3.40 -7.71 -1.36
N THR A 167 2.79 -8.90 -1.37
CA THR A 167 2.67 -9.75 -2.56
C THR A 167 1.95 -9.02 -3.70
N ILE A 168 0.81 -8.37 -3.40
CA ILE A 168 0.06 -7.54 -4.35
C ILE A 168 0.95 -6.45 -4.94
N THR A 169 1.76 -5.79 -4.12
CA THR A 169 2.63 -4.70 -4.56
C THR A 169 3.66 -5.16 -5.59
N LEU A 170 4.13 -6.41 -5.49
CA LEU A 170 5.05 -7.01 -6.48
C LEU A 170 4.35 -7.35 -7.80
N ILE A 171 3.12 -7.85 -7.76
CA ILE A 171 2.44 -8.40 -8.95
C ILE A 171 1.48 -7.41 -9.63
N LYS A 172 1.01 -6.36 -8.95
CA LYS A 172 -0.08 -5.48 -9.42
C LYS A 172 0.18 -4.90 -10.82
N TYR A 173 1.42 -4.56 -11.14
CA TYR A 173 1.78 -3.92 -12.42
C TYR A 173 1.87 -4.89 -13.60
N VAL A 174 2.03 -6.19 -13.36
CA VAL A 174 2.14 -7.22 -14.40
C VAL A 174 0.96 -7.19 -15.39
N PRO A 175 -0.32 -7.24 -14.96
CA PRO A 175 -1.44 -7.21 -15.89
C PRO A 175 -1.51 -5.92 -16.73
N GLN A 176 -1.19 -4.77 -16.14
CA GLN A 176 -1.16 -3.49 -16.85
C GLN A 176 -0.04 -3.47 -17.90
N ALA A 177 1.17 -3.93 -17.54
CA ALA A 177 2.30 -4.01 -18.46
C ALA A 177 2.02 -4.95 -19.64
N LEU A 178 1.45 -6.13 -19.37
CA LEU A 178 1.05 -7.09 -20.41
C LEU A 178 -0.02 -6.52 -21.34
N MET A 179 -1.02 -5.81 -20.80
CA MET A 179 -2.04 -5.17 -21.61
C MET A 179 -1.45 -4.07 -22.52
N ASN A 180 -0.56 -3.23 -21.98
CA ASN A 180 0.13 -2.20 -22.76
C ASN A 180 0.99 -2.83 -23.86
N TYR A 181 1.70 -3.93 -23.55
CA TYR A 181 2.52 -4.67 -24.52
C TYR A 181 1.68 -5.30 -25.64
N ARG A 182 0.50 -5.85 -25.33
CA ARG A 182 -0.42 -6.42 -26.33
C ARG A 182 -1.03 -5.35 -27.22
N ARG A 183 -1.43 -4.21 -26.64
CA ARG A 183 -2.03 -3.08 -27.36
C ARG A 183 -1.02 -2.22 -28.12
N LYS A 184 0.28 -2.38 -27.84
CA LYS A 184 1.37 -1.52 -28.34
C LYS A 184 1.10 -0.03 -28.08
N SER A 185 0.40 0.27 -26.99
CA SER A 185 -0.03 1.62 -26.64
C SER A 185 -0.24 1.74 -25.14
N THR A 186 0.19 2.85 -24.56
CA THR A 186 -0.10 3.26 -23.18
C THR A 186 -1.28 4.24 -23.13
N HIS A 187 -1.96 4.47 -24.25
CA HIS A 187 -3.07 5.42 -24.31
C HIS A 187 -4.18 5.05 -23.33
N GLY A 188 -4.43 5.96 -22.39
CA GLY A 188 -5.40 5.80 -21.30
C GLY A 188 -4.86 5.25 -19.98
N TRP A 189 -3.55 4.98 -19.92
CA TRP A 189 -2.81 4.73 -18.69
C TRP A 189 -1.87 5.91 -18.43
N SER A 190 -1.98 6.52 -17.26
CA SER A 190 -1.18 7.68 -16.89
C SER A 190 0.24 7.27 -16.54
N ILE A 191 1.19 7.70 -17.37
CA ILE A 191 2.63 7.54 -17.11
C ILE A 191 3.03 8.33 -15.85
N GLY A 192 2.40 9.48 -15.61
CA GLY A 192 2.65 10.30 -14.42
C GLY A 192 2.39 9.55 -13.12
N THR A 193 1.35 8.70 -13.08
CA THR A 193 1.09 7.82 -11.93
C THR A 193 2.25 6.85 -11.69
N VAL A 194 2.79 6.23 -12.75
CA VAL A 194 3.91 5.30 -12.65
C VAL A 194 5.18 6.01 -12.18
N LEU A 195 5.47 7.20 -12.72
CA LEU A 195 6.66 7.97 -12.35
C LEU A 195 6.61 8.43 -10.89
N LEU A 196 5.44 8.86 -10.41
CA LEU A 196 5.26 9.26 -9.02
C LEU A 196 5.36 8.06 -8.07
N ASP A 197 4.79 6.90 -8.40
CA ASP A 197 4.93 5.69 -7.59
C ASP A 197 6.39 5.21 -7.53
N PHE A 198 7.09 5.25 -8.67
CA PHE A 198 8.52 4.93 -8.74
C PHE A 198 9.37 5.91 -7.92
N THR A 199 9.11 7.21 -8.04
CA THR A 199 9.79 8.25 -7.25
C THR A 199 9.57 8.02 -5.76
N GLY A 200 8.33 7.75 -5.35
CA GLY A 200 8.01 7.40 -3.97
C GLY A 200 8.80 6.20 -3.47
N GLY A 201 8.85 5.11 -4.25
CA GLY A 201 9.62 3.91 -3.89
C GLY A 201 11.12 4.15 -3.77
N VAL A 202 11.73 4.89 -4.70
CA VAL A 202 13.17 5.18 -4.67
C VAL A 202 13.54 6.04 -3.46
N PHE A 203 12.80 7.11 -3.21
CA PHE A 203 13.06 8.00 -2.08
C PHE A 203 12.75 7.33 -0.73
N SER A 204 11.76 6.43 -0.67
CA SER A 204 11.50 5.59 0.51
C SER A 204 12.71 4.71 0.87
N VAL A 205 13.27 3.99 -0.10
CA VAL A 205 14.46 3.15 0.14
C VAL A 205 15.66 4.01 0.49
N LEU A 206 15.83 5.17 -0.16
CA LEU A 206 16.90 6.12 0.19
C LEU A 206 16.77 6.58 1.64
N GLN A 207 15.56 6.93 2.11
CA GLN A 207 15.36 7.32 3.51
C GLN A 207 15.76 6.19 4.47
N MET A 208 15.38 4.95 4.18
CA MET A 208 15.75 3.80 4.99
C MET A 208 17.28 3.62 5.07
N ILE A 209 17.99 3.80 3.95
CA ILE A 209 19.47 3.74 3.91
C ILE A 209 20.08 4.87 4.75
N LEU A 210 19.57 6.09 4.62
CA LEU A 210 20.04 7.25 5.39
C LEU A 210 19.83 7.05 6.90
N ASN A 211 18.65 6.54 7.29
CA ASN A 211 18.33 6.24 8.68
C ASN A 211 19.23 5.14 9.24
N ALA A 212 19.42 4.04 8.50
CA ALA A 212 20.27 2.93 8.92
C ALA A 212 21.75 3.31 9.06
N TYR A 213 22.21 4.33 8.32
CA TYR A 213 23.56 4.87 8.47
C TYR A 213 23.68 5.83 9.67
N ASN A 214 22.66 6.64 9.88
CA ASN A 214 22.71 7.79 10.79
C ASN A 214 22.29 7.48 12.23
N TYR A 215 21.44 6.47 12.43
CA TYR A 215 21.05 5.93 13.73
C TYR A 215 21.77 4.60 13.99
#